data_AF-A0A966TSB9-F1
#
_entry.id   AF-A0A966TSB9-F1
#
_cell.length_a   1.000
_cell.length_b   1.000
_cell.length_c   1.000
_cell.angle_alpha   90.00
_cell.angle_beta   90.00
_cell.angle_gamma   90.00
#
_symmetry.space_group_name_H-M   'P 1'
#
loop_
_entity.id
_entity.type
_entity.pdbx_description
1 polymer ?
#
loop_
_entity_poly.entity_id
_entity_poly.type
_entity_poly.pdbx_seq_one_letter_code
_entity_poly.pdbx_strand_id
1 'polypeptide(L)'
;MFLVSPFFITMMSIYIFGSSVGLRRWLAMLVGFSGVVIIAQPEAGEFDWLYLLPVGVAFTYAISMMIAKTTAEKDTVYQQIIVMYIVTATLAGITGIFYGDGSIADWGIGGIEFVSHPWRLDILSINLYLLAVAVVGTSAFILLTGGYRIADPAVISPYEYSGLAAVLILGFIVFGEVPSAHDGVGMLLIVGSGIYLFYRERIQGQDSAAEATLR
;
A
#
# COMPACT_ATOMS: atom_id res chain seq x y z
N MET A 1 -9.93 -0.06 3.34
CA MET A 1 -9.43 0.84 4.42
C MET A 1 -7.89 0.95 4.49
N PHE A 2 -7.09 0.06 3.87
CA PHE A 2 -5.61 0.16 3.86
C PHE A 2 -5.09 1.49 3.27
N LEU A 3 -5.77 2.02 2.26
CA LEU A 3 -5.45 3.28 1.58
C LEU A 3 -5.59 4.53 2.49
N VAL A 4 -5.81 4.37 3.79
CA VAL A 4 -5.53 5.42 4.77
C VAL A 4 -4.01 5.56 5.03
N SER A 5 -3.18 4.60 4.59
CA SER A 5 -1.72 4.61 4.77
C SER A 5 -1.05 5.92 4.36
N PRO A 6 -1.42 6.61 3.26
CA PRO A 6 -0.74 7.85 2.90
C PRO A 6 -0.96 8.99 3.88
N PHE A 7 -2.10 9.01 4.58
CA PHE A 7 -2.34 9.97 5.66
C PHE A 7 -1.40 9.72 6.84
N PHE A 8 -1.27 8.46 7.27
CA PHE A 8 -0.35 8.12 8.36
C PHE A 8 1.11 8.41 7.97
N ILE A 9 1.51 8.05 6.75
CA ILE A 9 2.86 8.31 6.24
C ILE A 9 3.14 9.82 6.21
N THR A 10 2.20 10.61 5.72
CA THR A 10 2.36 12.07 5.68
C THR A 10 2.43 12.68 7.08
N MET A 11 1.54 12.27 8.01
CA MET A 11 1.57 12.75 9.40
C MET A 11 2.86 12.36 10.12
N MET A 12 3.32 11.12 9.98
CA MET A 12 4.56 10.65 10.59
C MET A 12 5.78 11.34 9.99
N SER A 13 5.80 11.59 8.67
CA SER A 13 6.91 12.31 8.05
C SER A 13 7.02 13.74 8.59
N ILE A 14 5.90 14.44 8.81
CA ILE A 14 5.89 15.78 9.42
C ILE A 14 6.50 15.72 10.83
N TYR A 15 6.13 14.71 11.63
CA TYR A 15 6.61 14.57 13.00
C TYR A 15 8.08 14.14 13.11
N ILE A 16 8.50 13.16 12.30
CA ILE A 16 9.84 12.55 12.39
C ILE A 16 10.88 13.37 11.64
N PHE A 17 10.55 13.84 10.43
CA PHE A 17 11.49 14.53 9.55
C PHE A 17 11.26 16.05 9.48
N GLY A 18 10.24 16.58 10.17
CA GLY A 18 9.92 18.00 10.13
C GLY A 18 9.45 18.50 8.76
N SER A 19 8.97 17.59 7.89
CA SER A 19 8.57 17.95 6.53
C SER A 19 7.41 18.94 6.55
N SER A 20 7.47 19.97 5.69
CA SER A 20 6.41 20.96 5.59
C SER A 20 5.45 20.59 4.45
N VAL A 21 4.21 20.25 4.80
CA VAL A 21 3.19 19.82 3.84
C VAL A 21 2.18 20.93 3.65
N GLY A 22 2.23 21.58 2.49
CA GLY A 22 1.31 22.67 2.17
C GLY A 22 -0.15 22.20 2.09
N LEU A 23 -1.08 23.11 2.39
CA LEU A 23 -2.54 22.88 2.35
C LEU A 23 -3.01 22.23 1.03
N ARG A 24 -2.38 22.55 -0.09
CA ARG A 24 -2.77 22.02 -1.40
C ARG A 24 -2.44 20.53 -1.56
N ARG A 25 -1.38 20.04 -0.91
CA ARG A 25 -1.06 18.61 -0.90
C ARG A 25 -2.08 17.84 -0.05
N TRP A 26 -2.50 18.43 1.07
CA TRP A 26 -3.61 17.92 1.87
C TRP A 26 -4.91 17.81 1.07
N LEU A 27 -5.26 18.85 0.32
CA LEU A 27 -6.43 18.82 -0.55
C LEU A 27 -6.32 17.73 -1.63
N ALA A 28 -5.15 17.61 -2.28
CA ALA A 28 -4.94 16.56 -3.28
C ALA A 28 -5.06 15.15 -2.69
N MET A 29 -4.51 14.91 -1.49
CA MET A 29 -4.68 13.63 -0.77
C MET A 29 -6.14 13.35 -0.43
N LEU A 30 -6.89 14.34 0.05
CA LEU A 30 -8.32 14.19 0.35
C LEU A 30 -9.13 13.89 -0.91
N VAL A 31 -8.82 14.52 -2.04
CA VAL A 31 -9.47 14.26 -3.33
C VAL A 31 -9.17 12.84 -3.84
N GLY A 32 -7.89 12.43 -3.83
CA GLY A 32 -7.50 11.08 -4.21
C GLY A 32 -8.13 10.01 -3.34
N PHE A 33 -8.13 10.21 -2.02
CA PHE A 33 -8.79 9.33 -1.07
C PHE A 33 -10.30 9.27 -1.25
N SER A 34 -10.95 10.39 -1.61
CA SER A 34 -12.37 10.39 -1.93
C SER A 34 -12.66 9.50 -3.16
N GLY A 35 -11.79 9.53 -4.17
CA GLY A 35 -11.87 8.62 -5.31
C GLY A 35 -11.72 7.15 -4.91
N VAL A 36 -10.81 6.84 -3.98
CA VAL A 36 -10.66 5.50 -3.39
C VAL A 36 -11.94 5.05 -2.69
N VAL A 37 -12.55 5.91 -1.88
CA VAL A 37 -13.79 5.57 -1.15
C VAL A 37 -14.94 5.29 -2.12
N ILE A 38 -15.03 6.05 -3.22
CA ILE A 38 -16.04 5.84 -4.26
C ILE A 38 -15.86 4.48 -4.95
N ILE A 39 -14.61 4.09 -5.28
CA ILE A 39 -14.31 2.78 -5.87
C ILE A 39 -14.55 1.66 -4.87
N ALA A 40 -14.12 1.85 -3.62
CA ALA A 40 -14.19 0.81 -2.60
C ALA A 40 -15.62 0.45 -2.18
N GLN A 41 -16.61 1.29 -2.51
CA GLN A 41 -18.04 1.13 -2.21
C GLN A 41 -18.27 0.37 -0.89
N PRO A 42 -17.87 0.94 0.26
CA PRO A 42 -17.97 0.23 1.52
C PRO A 42 -19.45 -0.13 1.76
N GLU A 43 -19.74 -1.42 1.79
CA GLU A 43 -21.07 -1.90 2.14
C GLU A 43 -21.42 -1.39 3.53
N ALA A 44 -22.55 -0.70 3.65
CA ALA A 44 -23.07 -0.23 4.94
C ALA A 44 -23.70 -1.40 5.70
N GLY A 45 -22.90 -2.43 5.98
CA GLY A 45 -23.22 -3.50 6.92
C GLY A 45 -23.00 -3.07 8.37
N GLU A 46 -23.46 -3.89 9.32
CA GLU A 46 -23.17 -3.69 10.73
C GLU A 46 -21.66 -3.50 10.94
N PHE A 47 -21.29 -2.43 11.65
CA PHE A 47 -19.90 -2.05 11.87
C PHE A 47 -19.18 -3.14 12.68
N ASP A 48 -18.50 -4.05 11.99
CA ASP A 48 -17.68 -5.08 12.61
C ASP A 48 -16.30 -4.50 12.98
N TRP A 49 -15.80 -4.86 14.16
CA TRP A 49 -14.45 -4.53 14.62
C TRP A 49 -13.37 -5.02 13.65
N LEU A 50 -13.67 -6.05 12.85
CA LEU A 50 -12.79 -6.60 11.82
C LEU A 50 -12.39 -5.56 10.77
N TYR A 51 -13.22 -4.57 10.48
CA TYR A 51 -12.91 -3.48 9.54
C TYR A 51 -11.81 -2.52 10.03
N LEU A 52 -11.46 -2.57 11.33
CA LEU A 52 -10.34 -1.80 11.88
C LEU A 52 -8.97 -2.45 11.59
N LEU A 53 -8.92 -3.76 11.30
CA LEU A 53 -7.65 -4.45 11.05
C LEU A 53 -6.84 -3.82 9.90
N PRO A 54 -7.41 -3.50 8.72
CA PRO A 54 -6.66 -2.85 7.65
C PRO A 54 -6.17 -1.44 8.00
N VAL A 55 -6.80 -0.76 8.97
CA VAL A 55 -6.30 0.54 9.48
C VAL A 55 -5.06 0.31 10.34
N GLY A 56 -5.05 -0.73 11.17
CA GLY A 56 -3.86 -1.17 11.90
C GLY A 56 -2.71 -1.54 10.95
N VAL A 57 -3.01 -2.25 9.86
CA VAL A 57 -2.03 -2.56 8.80
C VAL A 57 -1.49 -1.29 8.14
N ALA A 58 -2.35 -0.32 7.82
CA ALA A 58 -1.93 0.95 7.25
C ALA A 58 -0.98 1.72 8.18
N PHE A 59 -1.24 1.68 9.48
CA PHE A 59 -0.40 2.32 10.50
C PHE A 59 0.97 1.64 10.65
N THR A 60 1.01 0.31 10.77
CA THR A 60 2.28 -0.43 10.87
C THR A 60 3.09 -0.37 9.59
N TYR A 61 2.43 -0.37 8.43
CA TYR A 61 3.04 -0.11 7.13
C TYR A 61 3.68 1.29 7.08
N ALA A 62 2.98 2.32 7.56
CA ALA A 62 3.55 3.67 7.64
C ALA A 62 4.82 3.70 8.49
N ILE A 63 4.82 3.05 9.67
CA ILE A 63 6.00 2.92 10.53
C ILE A 63 7.14 2.21 9.79
N SER A 64 6.85 1.10 9.10
CA SER A 64 7.84 0.34 8.33
C SER A 64 8.52 1.23 7.28
N MET A 65 7.75 2.05 6.56
CA MET A 65 8.28 2.99 5.58
C MET A 65 9.08 4.14 6.22
N MET A 66 8.70 4.62 7.41
CA MET A 66 9.53 5.59 8.16
C MET A 66 10.87 5.00 8.58
N ILE A 67 10.90 3.75 9.01
CA ILE A 67 12.13 3.03 9.35
C ILE A 67 12.99 2.87 8.09
N ALA A 68 12.41 2.46 6.97
CA ALA A 68 13.11 2.33 5.70
C ALA A 68 13.80 3.64 5.29
N LYS A 69 13.10 4.78 5.42
CA LYS A 69 13.67 6.12 5.19
C LYS A 69 14.78 6.46 6.17
N THR A 70 14.57 6.24 7.47
CA THR A 70 15.53 6.61 8.53
C THR A 70 16.83 5.84 8.43
N THR A 71 16.75 4.54 8.09
CA THR A 71 17.92 3.67 7.96
C THR A 71 18.50 3.71 6.55
N ALA A 72 17.99 4.56 5.66
CA ALA A 72 18.41 4.62 4.27
C ALA A 72 19.89 5.02 4.10
N GLU A 73 20.48 5.76 5.04
CA GLU A 73 21.90 6.15 4.95
C GLU A 73 22.86 5.04 5.41
N LYS A 74 22.37 4.12 6.25
CA LYS A 74 23.19 3.09 6.90
C LYS A 74 23.11 1.74 6.21
N ASP A 75 21.93 1.41 5.67
CA ASP A 75 21.66 0.10 5.10
C ASP A 75 21.38 0.19 3.60
N THR A 76 21.71 -0.87 2.86
CA THR A 76 21.30 -1.02 1.46
C THR A 76 19.82 -1.41 1.32
N VAL A 77 19.19 -1.20 0.14
CA VAL A 77 17.77 -1.60 -0.10
C VAL A 77 17.64 -3.10 0.16
N TYR A 78 18.62 -3.87 -0.33
CA TYR A 78 18.64 -5.32 -0.23
C TYR A 78 18.71 -5.78 1.23
N GLN A 79 19.51 -5.13 2.09
CA GLN A 79 19.54 -5.46 3.52
C GLN A 79 18.19 -5.23 4.20
N GLN A 80 17.56 -4.07 3.97
CA GLN A 80 16.25 -3.76 4.55
C GLN A 80 15.19 -4.78 4.10
N ILE A 81 15.19 -5.14 2.83
CA ILE A 81 14.23 -6.08 2.26
C ILE A 81 14.49 -7.51 2.72
N ILE A 82 15.75 -7.95 2.82
CA ILE A 82 16.09 -9.27 3.36
C ILE A 82 15.61 -9.39 4.80
N VAL A 83 15.86 -8.37 5.65
CA VAL A 83 15.38 -8.38 7.04
C VAL A 83 13.86 -8.42 7.09
N MET A 84 13.18 -7.60 6.28
CA MET A 84 11.72 -7.60 6.16
C MET A 84 11.20 -9.00 5.81
N TYR A 85 11.75 -9.65 4.78
CA TYR A 85 11.32 -10.99 4.37
C TYR A 85 11.68 -12.08 5.38
N ILE A 86 12.78 -11.98 6.11
CA ILE A 86 13.10 -12.92 7.19
C ILE A 86 12.06 -12.81 8.30
N VAL A 87 11.70 -11.60 8.72
CA VAL A 87 10.67 -11.37 9.74
C VAL A 87 9.33 -11.88 9.25
N THR A 88 8.91 -11.51 8.03
CA THR A 88 7.65 -11.96 7.44
C THR A 88 7.61 -13.48 7.29
N ALA A 89 8.68 -14.12 6.82
CA ALA A 89 8.75 -15.58 6.68
C ALA A 89 8.70 -16.29 8.03
N THR A 90 9.34 -15.73 9.07
CA THR A 90 9.31 -16.29 10.42
C THR A 90 7.89 -16.20 11.00
N LEU A 91 7.27 -15.03 10.91
CA LEU A 91 5.89 -14.84 11.39
C LEU A 91 4.90 -15.70 10.58
N ALA A 92 5.04 -15.76 9.26
CA ALA A 92 4.22 -16.60 8.40
C ALA A 92 4.40 -18.10 8.72
N GLY A 93 5.64 -18.54 8.99
CA GLY A 93 5.93 -19.91 9.41
C GLY A 93 5.29 -20.24 10.75
N ILE A 94 5.38 -19.34 11.73
CA ILE A 94 4.70 -19.49 13.03
C ILE A 94 3.18 -19.60 12.82
N THR A 95 2.57 -18.69 12.05
CA THR A 95 1.13 -18.75 11.78
C THR A 95 0.73 -20.02 11.02
N GLY A 96 1.56 -20.50 10.09
CA GLY A 96 1.32 -21.74 9.35
C GLY A 96 1.37 -22.98 10.24
N ILE A 97 2.23 -23.00 11.26
CA ILE A 97 2.30 -24.13 12.22
C ILE A 97 1.04 -24.17 13.11
N PHE A 98 0.58 -23.02 13.60
CA PHE A 98 -0.56 -22.96 14.52
C PHE A 98 -1.91 -23.04 13.82
N TYR A 99 -2.01 -22.52 12.60
CA TYR A 99 -3.28 -22.25 11.93
C TYR A 99 -3.32 -22.65 10.45
N GLY A 100 -2.23 -23.22 9.91
CA GLY A 100 -2.15 -23.59 8.48
C GLY A 100 -2.98 -24.82 8.11
N ASP A 101 -3.50 -25.55 9.09
CA ASP A 101 -4.44 -26.65 8.92
C ASP A 101 -5.87 -26.19 8.57
N GLY A 102 -6.12 -24.88 8.66
CA GLY A 102 -7.43 -24.28 8.39
C GLY A 102 -8.39 -24.29 9.59
N SER A 103 -7.90 -24.62 10.79
CA SER A 103 -8.70 -24.67 12.03
C SER A 103 -9.39 -23.35 12.40
N ILE A 104 -8.90 -22.21 11.90
CA ILE A 104 -9.55 -20.91 12.08
C ILE A 104 -10.88 -20.83 11.31
N ALA A 105 -11.02 -21.55 10.18
CA ALA A 105 -12.25 -21.52 9.38
C ALA A 105 -13.46 -22.08 10.15
N ASP A 106 -13.22 -22.99 11.09
CA ASP A 106 -14.24 -23.59 11.94
C ASP A 106 -14.77 -22.63 13.03
N TRP A 107 -14.11 -21.49 13.24
CA TRP A 107 -14.51 -20.53 14.28
C TRP A 107 -15.74 -19.69 13.91
N GLY A 108 -16.25 -19.81 12.67
CA GLY A 108 -17.49 -19.17 12.23
C GLY A 108 -17.44 -17.63 12.22
N ILE A 109 -16.24 -17.05 12.18
CA ILE A 109 -16.04 -15.60 12.08
C ILE A 109 -16.25 -15.20 10.62
N GLY A 110 -17.35 -14.50 10.33
CA GLY A 110 -17.63 -13.96 9.00
C GLY A 110 -16.51 -13.01 8.53
N GLY A 111 -16.10 -13.12 7.27
CA GLY A 111 -15.14 -12.20 6.65
C GLY A 111 -13.67 -12.61 6.70
N ILE A 112 -13.29 -13.66 7.44
CA ILE A 112 -11.92 -14.23 7.42
C ILE A 112 -11.81 -15.57 6.69
N GLU A 113 -12.91 -16.09 6.15
CA GLU A 113 -12.97 -17.42 5.53
C GLU A 113 -11.87 -17.61 4.47
N PHE A 114 -11.65 -16.62 3.59
CA PHE A 114 -10.62 -16.67 2.57
C PHE A 114 -9.19 -16.83 3.15
N VAL A 115 -8.87 -16.10 4.22
CA VAL A 115 -7.54 -16.15 4.88
C VAL A 115 -7.38 -17.43 5.71
N SER A 116 -8.49 -18.04 6.12
CA SER A 116 -8.54 -19.21 6.99
C SER A 116 -8.43 -20.54 6.24
N HIS A 117 -8.32 -20.52 4.91
CA HIS A 117 -8.22 -21.74 4.11
C HIS A 117 -6.93 -22.51 4.43
N PRO A 118 -6.98 -23.85 4.42
CA PRO A 118 -5.80 -24.68 4.68
C PRO A 118 -4.73 -24.45 3.61
N TRP A 119 -3.47 -24.37 4.04
CA TRP A 119 -2.35 -24.08 3.16
C TRP A 119 -2.02 -25.32 2.34
N ARG A 120 -2.30 -25.29 1.04
CA ARG A 120 -2.03 -26.41 0.11
C ARG A 120 -0.76 -26.19 -0.66
N LEU A 121 0.33 -26.79 -0.19
CA LEU A 121 1.65 -26.74 -0.83
C LEU A 121 1.94 -27.96 -1.72
N ASP A 122 1.04 -28.93 -1.73
CA ASP A 122 1.11 -30.18 -2.50
C ASP A 122 0.76 -29.99 -3.99
N ILE A 123 0.09 -28.89 -4.34
CA ILE A 123 -0.40 -28.64 -5.69
C ILE A 123 0.59 -27.79 -6.48
N LEU A 124 1.24 -28.39 -7.48
CA LEU A 124 2.26 -27.74 -8.30
C LEU A 124 1.77 -26.47 -9.02
N SER A 125 0.53 -26.48 -9.53
CA SER A 125 -0.03 -25.31 -10.21
C SER A 125 -0.19 -24.11 -9.28
N ILE A 126 -0.62 -24.33 -8.04
CA ILE A 126 -0.71 -23.27 -7.01
C ILE A 126 0.69 -22.72 -6.71
N ASN A 127 1.68 -23.60 -6.55
CA ASN A 127 3.06 -23.18 -6.29
C ASN A 127 3.65 -22.32 -7.41
N LEU A 128 3.30 -22.58 -8.68
CA LEU A 128 3.73 -21.75 -9.81
C LEU A 128 3.11 -20.35 -9.76
N TYR A 129 1.82 -20.23 -9.44
CA TYR A 129 1.18 -18.93 -9.25
C TYR A 129 1.75 -18.18 -8.04
N LEU A 130 2.02 -18.87 -6.93
CA LEU A 130 2.67 -18.29 -5.75
C LEU A 130 4.07 -17.77 -6.09
N LEU A 131 4.84 -18.50 -6.90
CA LEU A 131 6.16 -18.05 -7.34
C LEU A 131 6.06 -16.80 -8.23
N ALA A 132 5.09 -16.75 -9.15
CA ALA A 132 4.86 -15.56 -9.97
C ALA A 132 4.51 -14.33 -9.12
N VAL A 133 3.58 -14.49 -8.15
CA VAL A 133 3.21 -13.43 -7.20
C VAL A 133 4.39 -13.03 -6.33
N ALA A 134 5.22 -13.98 -5.88
CA ALA A 134 6.41 -13.70 -5.08
C ALA A 134 7.44 -12.87 -5.85
N VAL A 135 7.70 -13.19 -7.13
CA VAL A 135 8.62 -12.42 -7.97
C VAL A 135 8.10 -11.00 -8.18
N VAL A 136 6.84 -10.86 -8.62
CA VAL A 136 6.23 -9.54 -8.86
C VAL A 136 6.17 -8.72 -7.59
N GLY A 137 5.73 -9.32 -6.48
CA GLY A 137 5.66 -8.67 -5.17
C GLY A 137 7.03 -8.22 -4.67
N THR A 138 8.05 -9.07 -4.79
CA THR A 138 9.43 -8.72 -4.39
C THR A 138 9.97 -7.57 -5.22
N SER A 139 9.79 -7.61 -6.55
CA SER A 139 10.18 -6.51 -7.42
C SER A 139 9.45 -5.21 -7.06
N ALA A 140 8.14 -5.27 -6.80
CA ALA A 140 7.36 -4.11 -6.38
C ALA A 140 7.86 -3.53 -5.06
N PHE A 141 8.13 -4.37 -4.05
CA PHE A 141 8.67 -3.91 -2.76
C PHE A 141 10.09 -3.33 -2.88
N ILE A 142 10.95 -3.87 -3.76
CA ILE A 142 12.28 -3.28 -4.04
C ILE A 142 12.14 -1.86 -4.59
N LEU A 143 11.26 -1.67 -5.58
CA LEU A 143 11.03 -0.37 -6.20
C LEU A 143 10.39 0.61 -5.22
N LEU A 144 9.39 0.15 -4.46
CA LEU A 144 8.65 0.96 -3.49
C LEU A 144 9.56 1.44 -2.35
N THR A 145 10.25 0.51 -1.68
CA THR A 145 11.22 0.83 -0.62
C THR A 145 12.35 1.70 -1.18
N GLY A 146 12.84 1.40 -2.39
CA GLY A 146 13.81 2.25 -3.08
C GLY A 146 13.34 3.69 -3.24
N GLY A 147 12.10 3.90 -3.67
CA GLY A 147 11.47 5.21 -3.76
C GLY A 147 11.42 5.92 -2.40
N TYR A 148 10.91 5.25 -1.37
CA TYR A 148 10.82 5.80 -0.02
C TYR A 148 12.17 6.15 0.61
N ARG A 149 13.25 5.51 0.20
CA ARG A 149 14.60 5.86 0.67
C ARG A 149 15.10 7.16 0.08
N ILE A 150 14.85 7.41 -1.20
CA ILE A 150 15.42 8.55 -1.92
C ILE A 150 14.60 9.84 -1.75
N ALA A 151 13.27 9.76 -1.80
CA ALA A 151 12.40 10.95 -1.70
C ALA A 151 11.79 11.10 -0.30
N ASP A 152 11.16 12.24 -0.02
CA ASP A 152 10.39 12.43 1.21
C ASP A 152 9.15 11.52 1.17
N PRO A 153 8.95 10.63 2.16
CA PRO A 153 7.78 9.76 2.22
C PRO A 153 6.45 10.50 2.06
N ALA A 154 6.39 11.73 2.54
CA ALA A 154 5.20 12.56 2.48
C ALA A 154 4.85 12.91 1.02
N VAL A 155 5.86 13.10 0.17
CA VAL A 155 5.68 13.38 -1.27
C VAL A 155 5.25 12.12 -2.04
N ILE A 156 5.80 10.96 -1.67
CA ILE A 156 5.54 9.69 -2.38
C ILE A 156 4.15 9.15 -2.05
N SER A 157 3.74 9.25 -0.79
CA SER A 157 2.55 8.54 -0.31
C SER A 157 1.23 8.83 -1.06
N PRO A 158 0.92 10.06 -1.53
CA PRO A 158 -0.30 10.31 -2.29
C PRO A 158 -0.31 9.60 -3.64
N TYR A 159 0.87 9.30 -4.21
CA TYR A 159 0.97 8.57 -5.47
C TYR A 159 0.56 7.10 -5.33
N GLU A 160 0.56 6.53 -4.11
CA GLU A 160 0.05 5.17 -3.87
C GLU A 160 -1.43 5.02 -4.28
N TYR A 161 -2.22 6.10 -4.23
CA TYR A 161 -3.60 6.08 -4.72
C TYR A 161 -3.72 5.77 -6.20
N SER A 162 -2.73 6.19 -7.00
CA SER A 162 -2.69 5.91 -8.44
C SER A 162 -2.60 4.41 -8.73
N GLY A 163 -2.10 3.61 -7.78
CA GLY A 163 -2.08 2.16 -7.89
C GLY A 163 -3.48 1.56 -8.05
N LEU A 164 -4.51 2.16 -7.42
CA LEU A 164 -5.88 1.68 -7.56
C LEU A 164 -6.43 1.88 -8.99
N ALA A 165 -6.09 3.00 -9.63
CA ALA A 165 -6.42 3.22 -11.04
C ALA A 165 -5.74 2.19 -11.95
N ALA A 166 -4.46 1.86 -11.68
CA ALA A 166 -3.75 0.83 -12.43
C ALA A 166 -4.37 -0.56 -12.25
N VAL A 167 -4.83 -0.90 -11.03
CA VAL A 167 -5.54 -2.16 -10.75
C VAL A 167 -6.82 -2.26 -11.58
N LEU A 168 -7.64 -1.20 -11.66
CA LEU A 168 -8.86 -1.21 -12.47
C LEU A 168 -8.58 -1.35 -13.97
N ILE A 169 -7.56 -0.66 -14.48
CA ILE A 169 -7.15 -0.77 -15.89
C ILE A 169 -6.68 -2.19 -16.20
N LEU A 170 -5.85 -2.78 -15.34
CA LEU A 170 -5.40 -4.16 -15.51
C LEU A 170 -6.55 -5.15 -15.34
N GLY A 171 -7.49 -4.89 -14.43
CA GLY A 171 -8.74 -5.64 -14.26
C GLY A 171 -9.51 -5.75 -15.57
N PHE A 172 -9.71 -4.62 -16.22
CA PHE A 172 -10.36 -4.55 -17.53
C PHE A 172 -9.58 -5.28 -18.63
N ILE A 173 -8.26 -5.07 -18.73
CA ILE A 173 -7.44 -5.65 -19.81
C ILE A 173 -7.28 -7.17 -19.66
N VAL A 174 -7.03 -7.65 -18.44
CA VAL A 174 -6.68 -9.05 -18.17
C VAL A 174 -7.92 -9.91 -17.95
N PHE A 175 -8.90 -9.40 -17.20
CA PHE A 175 -10.08 -10.16 -16.77
C PHE A 175 -11.36 -9.74 -17.51
N GLY A 176 -11.33 -8.67 -18.30
CA GLY A 176 -12.52 -8.17 -19.00
C GLY A 176 -13.54 -7.51 -18.08
N GLU A 177 -13.14 -7.13 -16.87
CA GLU A 177 -14.00 -6.49 -15.88
C GLU A 177 -14.33 -5.05 -16.33
N VAL A 178 -15.55 -4.83 -16.80
CA VAL A 178 -15.99 -3.50 -17.25
C VAL A 178 -16.22 -2.61 -16.03
N PRO A 179 -15.45 -1.51 -15.86
CA PRO A 179 -15.61 -0.62 -14.72
C PRO A 179 -16.99 0.02 -14.70
N SER A 180 -17.59 0.12 -13.52
CA SER A 180 -18.86 0.82 -13.35
C SER A 180 -18.70 2.34 -13.49
N ALA A 181 -19.81 3.07 -13.58
CA ALA A 181 -19.79 4.54 -13.60
C ALA A 181 -19.12 5.13 -12.35
N HIS A 182 -19.28 4.49 -11.20
CA HIS A 182 -18.63 4.89 -9.95
C HIS A 182 -17.12 4.71 -10.01
N ASP A 183 -16.65 3.60 -10.58
CA ASP A 183 -15.23 3.33 -10.75
C ASP A 183 -14.56 4.36 -11.68
N GLY A 184 -15.28 4.75 -12.74
CA GLY A 184 -14.84 5.83 -13.63
C GLY A 184 -14.68 7.17 -12.92
N VAL A 185 -15.66 7.56 -12.08
CA VAL A 185 -15.58 8.81 -11.30
C VAL A 185 -14.43 8.75 -10.29
N GLY A 186 -14.29 7.64 -9.56
CA GLY A 186 -13.20 7.47 -8.61
C GLY A 186 -11.82 7.51 -9.28
N MET A 187 -11.68 6.88 -10.45
CA MET A 187 -10.45 6.91 -11.24
C MET A 187 -10.10 8.33 -11.72
N LEU A 188 -11.08 9.11 -12.17
CA LEU A 188 -10.87 10.49 -12.57
C LEU A 188 -10.36 11.36 -11.40
N LEU A 189 -10.89 11.15 -10.19
CA LEU A 189 -10.44 11.87 -9.00
C LEU A 189 -9.01 11.48 -8.61
N ILE A 190 -8.69 10.18 -8.63
CA ILE A 190 -7.35 9.68 -8.32
C ILE A 190 -6.32 10.22 -9.31
N VAL A 191 -6.55 10.00 -10.61
CA VAL A 191 -5.62 10.41 -11.66
C VAL A 191 -5.53 11.93 -11.73
N GLY A 192 -6.66 12.63 -11.61
CA GLY A 192 -6.70 14.09 -11.60
C GLY A 192 -5.92 14.70 -10.43
N SER A 193 -6.03 14.11 -9.23
CA SER A 193 -5.28 14.56 -8.05
C SER A 193 -3.77 14.34 -8.20
N GLY A 194 -3.36 13.20 -8.78
CA GLY A 194 -1.97 12.90 -9.07
C GLY A 194 -1.36 13.82 -10.12
N ILE A 195 -2.06 14.05 -11.24
CA ILE A 195 -1.62 14.98 -12.30
C ILE A 195 -1.51 16.40 -11.74
N TYR A 196 -2.47 16.85 -10.93
CA TYR A 196 -2.43 18.16 -10.28
C TYR A 196 -1.19 18.32 -9.39
N LEU A 197 -0.86 17.31 -8.59
CA LEU A 197 0.33 17.28 -7.74
C LEU A 197 1.59 17.43 -8.59
N PHE A 198 1.74 16.56 -9.60
CA PHE A 198 2.91 16.48 -10.45
C PHE A 198 3.14 17.74 -11.28
N TYR A 199 2.10 18.25 -11.93
CA TYR A 199 2.17 19.47 -12.73
C TYR A 199 2.63 20.66 -11.90
N ARG A 200 2.16 20.74 -10.65
CA ARG A 200 2.49 21.85 -9.76
C ARG A 200 3.90 21.73 -9.17
N GLU A 201 4.31 20.53 -8.77
CA GLU A 201 5.68 20.28 -8.30
C GLU A 201 6.69 20.73 -9.37
N ARG A 202 6.40 20.41 -10.64
CA ARG A 202 7.19 20.87 -11.79
C ARG A 202 7.22 22.41 -11.96
N ILE A 203 6.11 23.11 -11.71
CA ILE A 203 6.04 24.58 -11.80
C ILE A 203 6.80 25.25 -10.67
N GLN A 204 6.80 24.67 -9.47
CA GLN A 204 7.47 25.27 -8.31
C GLN A 204 8.99 25.12 -8.35
N GLY A 205 9.56 24.47 -9.38
CA GLY A 205 11.00 24.23 -9.49
C GLY A 205 11.55 23.38 -8.34
N GLN A 206 10.65 22.73 -7.61
CA GLN A 206 10.98 21.82 -6.52
C GLN A 206 11.20 20.45 -7.15
N ASP A 207 12.40 20.24 -7.69
CA ASP A 207 12.95 18.89 -7.94
C ASP A 207 13.25 18.22 -6.58
N SER A 208 12.26 18.17 -5.69
CA SER A 208 12.35 17.62 -4.33
C SER A 208 12.45 16.09 -4.30
N ALA A 209 12.52 15.43 -5.47
CA ALA A 209 13.01 14.07 -5.56
C ALA A 209 14.55 13.99 -5.34
N ALA A 210 15.28 15.11 -5.45
CA ALA A 210 16.74 15.16 -5.29
C ALA A 210 17.24 16.11 -4.19
N GLU A 211 16.59 17.24 -3.93
CA GLU A 211 17.14 18.28 -3.03
C GLU A 211 16.98 18.03 -1.52
N ALA A 212 16.22 17.01 -1.09
CA ALA A 212 16.09 16.67 0.34
C ALA A 212 17.31 15.92 0.91
N THR A 213 18.33 15.62 0.08
CA THR A 213 19.57 14.95 0.51
C THR A 213 20.63 15.91 1.07
N LEU A 214 20.39 17.22 1.08
CA LEU A 214 21.40 18.24 1.44
C LEU A 214 20.98 19.21 2.55
N ARG A 215 20.08 18.83 3.45
CA ARG A 215 19.86 19.56 4.71
C ARG A 215 19.93 18.67 5.93
#